data_AF-A0A351T685-F1
#
_entry.id   AF-A0A351T685-F1
#
_cell.length_a   1.000
_cell.length_b   1.000
_cell.length_c   1.000
_cell.angle_alpha   90.00
_cell.angle_beta   90.00
_cell.angle_gamma   90.00
#
_symmetry.space_group_name_H-M   'P 1'
#
loop_
_entity.id
_entity.type
_entity.pdbx_description
1 polymer ?
#
loop_
_entity_poly.entity_id
_entity_poly.type
_entity_poly.pdbx_seq_one_letter_code
_entity_poly.pdbx_strand_id
1 'polypeptide(L)'
;MPDRIGRIWELAQQGMAEKLPPLEELKNKCGADAVCAARLIIDAEPRARLQRVPAPDTDRIRLQKRTSSVTHAEWRAGRRHIRLNYFGRNVREELRHALLPVAVKAGVPEVVLDLRCNGGGDVERMLSAAGLFTGPVEQALIAKADGASRPLPITSDTPPIFSGRLTVRIGPDTASSGEALAALLKKFANARLIGTRTQGKSYSQQVIPVSQRWHLLFPQANLRVPGIDWQNGLVPDVPRSEAEAACPRSSA
;
A
#
# COMPACT_ATOMS: atom_id res chain seq x y z
N MET A 1 -21.93 -19.23 21.95
CA MET A 1 -21.28 -18.65 20.75
C MET A 1 -19.91 -18.14 21.15
N PRO A 2 -18.87 -18.22 20.30
CA PRO A 2 -17.57 -17.64 20.64
C PRO A 2 -17.71 -16.14 20.94
N ASP A 3 -17.00 -15.65 21.97
CA ASP A 3 -16.99 -14.24 22.39
C ASP A 3 -16.39 -13.36 21.29
N ARG A 4 -17.24 -12.92 20.36
CA ARG A 4 -16.80 -12.17 19.18
C ARG A 4 -16.35 -10.76 19.54
N ILE A 5 -17.01 -10.12 20.51
CA ILE A 5 -16.63 -8.77 20.98
C ILE A 5 -15.28 -8.83 21.68
N GLY A 6 -15.08 -9.81 22.58
CA GLY A 6 -13.79 -10.06 23.23
C GLY A 6 -12.67 -10.23 22.20
N ARG A 7 -12.90 -11.06 21.18
CA ARG A 7 -11.89 -11.29 20.13
C ARG A 7 -11.56 -10.03 19.32
N ILE A 8 -12.56 -9.23 18.95
CA ILE A 8 -12.33 -7.97 18.22
C ILE A 8 -11.51 -7.01 19.08
N TRP A 9 -11.86 -6.89 20.36
CA TRP A 9 -11.18 -6.01 21.30
C TRP A 9 -9.73 -6.43 21.55
N GLU A 10 -9.47 -7.71 21.79
CA GLU A 10 -8.12 -8.26 21.95
C GLU A 10 -7.23 -7.95 20.73
N LEU A 11 -7.75 -8.13 19.52
CA LEU A 11 -6.99 -7.86 18.30
C LEU A 11 -6.77 -6.34 18.11
N ALA A 12 -7.75 -5.51 18.46
CA ALA A 12 -7.60 -4.06 18.41
C ALA A 12 -6.55 -3.55 19.43
N GLN A 13 -6.45 -4.18 20.61
CA GLN A 13 -5.41 -3.86 21.60
C GLN A 13 -3.99 -4.12 21.12
N GLN A 14 -3.80 -5.03 20.18
CA GLN A 14 -2.50 -5.30 19.55
C GLN A 14 -2.15 -4.29 18.45
N GLY A 15 -3.04 -3.32 18.20
CA GLY A 15 -2.85 -2.24 17.25
C GLY A 15 -2.46 -0.93 17.92
N MET A 16 -2.45 0.14 17.15
CA MET A 16 -1.93 1.45 17.59
C MET A 16 -2.96 2.33 18.31
N ALA A 17 -3.95 1.73 18.98
CA ALA A 17 -4.99 2.49 19.65
C ALA A 17 -4.41 3.20 20.88
N GLU A 18 -4.61 4.51 21.01
CA GLU A 18 -4.17 5.23 22.22
C GLU A 18 -4.96 4.80 23.45
N LYS A 19 -6.28 4.65 23.31
CA LYS A 19 -7.16 4.18 24.38
C LYS A 19 -8.45 3.57 23.81
N LEU A 20 -8.59 2.26 23.92
CA LEU A 20 -9.83 1.57 23.55
C LEU A 20 -10.86 1.62 24.70
N PRO A 21 -12.17 1.60 24.39
CA PRO A 21 -13.21 1.41 25.40
C PRO A 21 -12.97 0.09 26.16
N PRO A 22 -13.20 0.02 27.48
CA PRO A 22 -13.10 -1.22 28.23
C PRO A 22 -14.00 -2.33 27.64
N LEU A 23 -13.55 -3.57 27.69
CA LEU A 23 -14.31 -4.70 27.12
C LEU A 23 -15.71 -4.81 27.73
N GLU A 24 -15.84 -4.61 29.04
CA GLU A 24 -17.13 -4.63 29.73
C GLU A 24 -18.06 -3.51 29.26
N GLU A 25 -17.54 -2.33 28.93
CA GLU A 25 -18.35 -1.25 28.35
C GLU A 25 -18.91 -1.66 26.99
N LEU A 26 -18.09 -2.27 26.13
CA LEU A 26 -18.51 -2.76 24.83
C LEU A 26 -19.60 -3.85 24.98
N LYS A 27 -19.41 -4.80 25.89
CA LYS A 27 -20.38 -5.88 26.15
C LYS A 27 -21.70 -5.33 26.71
N ASN A 28 -21.64 -4.38 27.65
CA ASN A 28 -22.83 -3.77 28.24
C ASN A 28 -23.63 -2.95 27.25
N LYS A 29 -22.96 -2.16 26.38
CA LYS A 29 -23.64 -1.31 25.38
C LYS A 29 -24.16 -2.09 24.18
N CYS A 30 -23.43 -3.10 23.72
CA CYS A 30 -23.72 -3.76 22.45
C CYS A 30 -24.29 -5.18 22.59
N GLY A 31 -24.30 -5.77 23.79
CA GLY A 31 -24.72 -7.15 24.00
C GLY A 31 -23.90 -8.11 23.13
N ALA A 32 -24.56 -8.75 22.14
CA ALA A 32 -23.91 -9.65 21.19
C ALA A 32 -23.62 -9.02 19.82
N ASP A 33 -23.94 -7.74 19.60
CA ASP A 33 -23.74 -7.05 18.33
C ASP A 33 -22.28 -6.61 18.14
N ALA A 34 -21.54 -7.43 17.41
CA ALA A 34 -20.15 -7.17 17.05
C ALA A 34 -19.97 -5.93 16.13
N VAL A 35 -20.98 -5.56 15.34
CA VAL A 35 -20.92 -4.36 14.49
C VAL A 35 -21.07 -3.11 15.35
N CYS A 36 -21.95 -3.14 16.36
CA CYS A 36 -22.03 -2.10 17.38
C CYS A 36 -20.68 -1.92 18.08
N ALA A 37 -20.06 -3.00 18.58
CA ALA A 37 -18.77 -2.92 19.25
C ALA A 37 -17.67 -2.37 18.35
N ALA A 38 -17.62 -2.77 17.08
CA ALA A 38 -16.66 -2.26 16.12
C ALA A 38 -16.85 -0.75 15.83
N ARG A 39 -18.08 -0.23 15.88
CA ARG A 39 -18.34 1.22 15.76
C ARG A 39 -17.80 2.00 16.96
N LEU A 40 -18.03 1.52 18.18
CA LEU A 40 -17.48 2.14 19.38
C LEU A 40 -15.93 2.13 19.38
N ILE A 41 -15.32 1.09 18.83
CA ILE A 41 -13.86 1.03 18.64
C ILE A 41 -13.39 2.07 17.60
N ILE A 42 -14.14 2.27 16.51
CA ILE A 42 -13.82 3.28 15.49
C ILE A 42 -13.91 4.69 16.07
N ASP A 43 -14.88 4.96 16.94
CA ASP A 43 -15.02 6.27 17.59
C ASP A 43 -13.77 6.62 18.44
N ALA A 44 -13.09 5.59 18.98
CA ALA A 44 -11.84 5.74 19.74
C ALA A 44 -10.57 5.75 18.87
N GLU A 45 -10.64 5.25 17.63
CA GLU A 45 -9.52 5.20 16.69
C GLU A 45 -9.98 5.63 15.28
N PRO A 46 -9.92 6.94 14.96
CA PRO A 46 -10.45 7.49 13.71
C PRO A 46 -9.78 6.94 12.43
N ARG A 47 -8.59 6.33 12.54
CA ARG A 47 -7.92 5.69 11.39
C ARG A 47 -8.45 4.27 11.14
N ALA A 48 -9.25 3.72 12.05
CA ALA A 48 -9.94 2.46 11.86
C ALA A 48 -11.18 2.66 11.00
N ARG A 49 -11.58 1.61 10.27
CA ARG A 49 -12.78 1.66 9.42
C ARG A 49 -13.46 0.32 9.31
N LEU A 50 -14.79 0.35 9.28
CA LEU A 50 -15.59 -0.82 9.01
C LEU A 50 -15.73 -0.98 7.49
N GLN A 51 -15.21 -2.09 6.96
CA GLN A 51 -15.30 -2.43 5.55
C GLN A 51 -16.32 -3.54 5.36
N ARG A 52 -17.33 -3.28 4.52
CA ARG A 52 -18.24 -4.32 4.10
C ARG A 52 -17.50 -5.27 3.17
N VAL A 53 -17.41 -6.52 3.58
CA VAL A 53 -16.93 -7.59 2.70
C VAL A 53 -18.13 -8.34 2.14
N PRO A 54 -18.15 -8.58 0.83
CA PRO A 54 -19.13 -9.47 0.23
C PRO A 54 -18.96 -10.86 0.82
N ALA A 55 -20.09 -11.57 0.97
CA ALA A 55 -20.06 -12.93 1.48
C ALA A 55 -19.11 -13.79 0.61
N PRO A 56 -18.32 -14.69 1.21
CA PRO A 56 -17.51 -15.61 0.44
C PRO A 56 -18.45 -16.47 -0.42
N ASP A 57 -18.47 -16.22 -1.72
CA ASP A 57 -19.03 -17.16 -2.68
C ASP A 57 -17.89 -18.02 -3.25
N THR A 58 -18.18 -19.29 -3.54
CA THR A 58 -17.21 -20.24 -4.08
C THR A 58 -16.56 -19.74 -5.35
N ASP A 59 -17.30 -18.97 -6.16
CA ASP A 59 -16.81 -18.42 -7.41
C ASP A 59 -15.83 -17.28 -7.21
N ARG A 60 -15.89 -16.51 -6.13
CA ARG A 60 -14.91 -15.47 -5.77
C ARG A 60 -13.69 -16.06 -5.09
N ILE A 61 -13.83 -17.17 -4.38
CA ILE A 61 -12.70 -17.92 -3.86
C ILE A 61 -11.93 -18.54 -5.05
N ARG A 62 -12.65 -19.09 -6.05
CA ARG A 62 -12.09 -19.71 -7.25
C ARG A 62 -11.62 -18.70 -8.31
N LEU A 63 -12.35 -17.61 -8.52
CA LEU A 63 -12.17 -16.58 -9.56
C LEU A 63 -11.74 -15.23 -9.01
N GLN A 64 -11.17 -15.17 -7.79
CA GLN A 64 -10.73 -13.94 -7.13
C GLN A 64 -10.05 -13.04 -8.16
N LYS A 65 -10.79 -12.02 -8.64
CA LYS A 65 -10.49 -11.30 -9.88
C LYS A 65 -9.02 -10.90 -9.86
N ARG A 66 -8.24 -11.43 -10.81
CA ARG A 66 -6.87 -11.00 -11.09
C ARG A 66 -6.94 -9.57 -11.63
N THR A 67 -7.20 -8.61 -10.74
CA THR A 67 -7.09 -7.21 -11.11
C THR A 67 -5.62 -6.98 -11.37
N SER A 68 -5.27 -6.73 -12.63
CA SER A 68 -3.90 -6.46 -13.02
C SER A 68 -3.40 -5.26 -12.25
N SER A 69 -2.24 -5.45 -11.62
CA SER A 69 -1.50 -4.42 -10.92
C SER A 69 -0.92 -3.44 -11.94
N VAL A 70 -0.33 -3.96 -13.02
CA VAL A 70 0.13 -3.15 -14.16
C VAL A 70 -1.02 -2.98 -15.15
N THR A 71 -1.49 -1.76 -15.32
CA THR A 71 -2.65 -1.46 -16.19
C THR A 71 -2.26 -0.96 -17.57
N HIS A 72 -1.08 -0.33 -17.68
CA HIS A 72 -0.57 0.21 -18.94
C HIS A 72 0.95 0.03 -18.97
N ALA A 73 1.50 -0.39 -20.12
CA ALA A 73 2.94 -0.50 -20.31
C ALA A 73 3.29 -0.23 -21.78
N GLU A 74 3.79 0.96 -22.09
CA GLU A 74 3.97 1.44 -23.47
C GLU A 74 5.28 2.20 -23.67
N TRP A 75 5.65 2.42 -24.93
CA TRP A 75 6.75 3.31 -25.29
C TRP A 75 6.19 4.68 -25.67
N ARG A 76 6.73 5.75 -25.09
CA ARG A 76 6.39 7.14 -25.47
C ARG A 76 7.64 7.99 -25.50
N ALA A 77 7.87 8.67 -26.63
CA ALA A 77 9.03 9.55 -26.83
C ALA A 77 10.36 8.91 -26.39
N GLY A 78 10.60 7.65 -26.79
CA GLY A 78 11.82 6.90 -26.46
C GLY A 78 11.89 6.34 -25.03
N ARG A 79 10.88 6.54 -24.19
CA ARG A 79 10.87 6.14 -22.77
C ARG A 79 9.87 5.03 -22.51
N ARG A 80 10.12 4.23 -21.48
CA ARG A 80 9.19 3.18 -21.05
C ARG A 80 8.25 3.73 -19.99
N HIS A 81 6.96 3.79 -20.28
CA HIS A 81 5.94 4.21 -19.33
C HIS A 81 5.21 2.99 -18.79
N ILE A 82 5.15 2.84 -17.46
CA ILE A 82 4.48 1.74 -16.79
C ILE A 82 3.53 2.33 -15.74
N ARG A 83 2.24 1.99 -15.81
CA ARG A 83 1.26 2.38 -14.82
C ARG A 83 0.95 1.22 -13.88
N LEU A 84 1.25 1.41 -12.60
CA LEU A 84 1.07 0.44 -11.54
C LEU A 84 0.01 0.95 -10.55
N ASN A 85 -1.19 0.37 -10.56
CA ASN A 85 -2.35 0.88 -9.82
C ASN A 85 -2.59 0.21 -8.47
N TYR A 86 -2.02 -0.96 -8.23
CA TYR A 86 -2.29 -1.73 -7.01
C TYR A 86 -1.20 -2.78 -6.78
N PHE A 87 -1.02 -3.25 -5.53
CA PHE A 87 -0.12 -4.37 -5.21
C PHE A 87 -0.91 -5.68 -5.05
N GLY A 88 -1.33 -6.23 -6.18
CA GLY A 88 -2.08 -7.48 -6.29
C GLY A 88 -1.19 -8.72 -6.32
N ARG A 89 -1.83 -9.89 -6.34
CA ARG A 89 -1.17 -11.21 -6.21
C ARG A 89 0.04 -11.39 -7.14
N ASN A 90 -0.06 -10.91 -8.38
CA ASN A 90 0.93 -11.15 -9.43
C ASN A 90 1.78 -9.90 -9.74
N VAL A 91 1.77 -8.87 -8.88
CA VAL A 91 2.40 -7.58 -9.17
C VAL A 91 3.88 -7.70 -9.55
N ARG A 92 4.63 -8.57 -8.88
CA ARG A 92 6.06 -8.78 -9.17
C ARG A 92 6.25 -9.25 -10.61
N GLU A 93 5.48 -10.25 -11.03
CA GLU A 93 5.61 -10.84 -12.37
C GLU A 93 5.10 -9.88 -13.45
N GLU A 94 3.96 -9.24 -13.22
CA GLU A 94 3.41 -8.24 -14.16
C GLU A 94 4.38 -7.07 -14.35
N LEU A 95 4.99 -6.59 -13.27
CA LEU A 95 5.95 -5.49 -13.32
C LEU A 95 7.27 -5.91 -13.96
N ARG A 96 7.77 -7.11 -13.65
CA ARG A 96 8.93 -7.72 -14.32
C ARG A 96 8.69 -7.78 -15.82
N HIS A 97 7.57 -8.34 -16.27
CA HIS A 97 7.22 -8.38 -17.70
C HIS A 97 7.15 -6.99 -18.32
N ALA A 98 6.61 -5.99 -17.61
CA ALA A 98 6.56 -4.62 -18.11
C ALA A 98 7.96 -3.98 -18.26
N LEU A 99 8.93 -4.41 -17.45
CA LEU A 99 10.32 -3.93 -17.43
C LEU A 99 11.26 -4.69 -18.38
N LEU A 100 11.01 -5.97 -18.70
CA LEU A 100 11.89 -6.76 -19.58
C LEU A 100 12.29 -6.04 -20.89
N PRO A 101 11.40 -5.30 -21.59
CA PRO A 101 11.78 -4.57 -22.79
C PRO A 101 12.88 -3.52 -22.59
N VAL A 102 13.06 -3.00 -21.38
CA VAL A 102 14.13 -2.03 -21.10
C VAL A 102 15.47 -2.68 -20.79
N ALA A 103 15.47 -3.94 -20.33
CA ALA A 103 16.68 -4.69 -20.07
C ALA A 103 17.34 -5.19 -21.37
N VAL A 104 16.53 -5.53 -22.37
CA VAL A 104 17.02 -6.07 -23.65
C VAL A 104 17.34 -4.99 -24.69
N LYS A 105 16.73 -3.81 -24.57
CA LYS A 105 16.90 -2.72 -25.53
C LYS A 105 18.07 -1.84 -25.08
N ALA A 106 19.11 -1.76 -25.90
CA ALA A 106 20.21 -0.83 -25.65
C ALA A 106 19.74 0.63 -25.69
N GLY A 107 20.31 1.46 -24.81
CA GLY A 107 20.15 2.91 -24.86
C GLY A 107 18.78 3.44 -24.38
N VAL A 108 18.02 2.70 -23.57
CA VAL A 108 16.77 3.20 -23.00
C VAL A 108 17.07 4.35 -22.02
N PRO A 109 16.62 5.58 -22.31
CA PRO A 109 17.06 6.75 -21.56
C PRO A 109 16.36 6.90 -20.20
N GLU A 110 15.14 6.38 -20.06
CA GLU A 110 14.31 6.58 -18.88
C GLU A 110 13.17 5.56 -18.78
N VAL A 111 12.87 5.14 -17.55
CA VAL A 111 11.62 4.49 -17.16
C VAL A 111 10.78 5.49 -16.36
N VAL A 112 9.51 5.62 -16.74
CA VAL A 112 8.51 6.41 -16.02
C VAL A 112 7.51 5.46 -15.37
N LEU A 113 7.56 5.36 -14.05
CA LEU A 113 6.61 4.60 -13.24
C LEU A 113 5.47 5.52 -12.76
N ASP A 114 4.26 5.28 -13.24
CA ASP A 114 3.08 6.06 -12.91
C ASP A 114 2.31 5.42 -11.76
N LEU A 115 2.38 6.05 -10.58
CA LEU A 115 1.70 5.65 -9.34
C LEU A 115 0.53 6.58 -8.99
N ARG A 116 0.13 7.49 -9.89
CA ARG A 116 -0.92 8.49 -9.61
C ARG A 116 -2.26 7.87 -9.25
N CYS A 117 -2.56 6.65 -9.70
CA CYS A 117 -3.77 5.91 -9.39
C CYS A 117 -3.56 4.82 -8.32
N ASN A 118 -2.40 4.80 -7.64
CA ASN A 118 -2.01 3.71 -6.76
C ASN A 118 -2.43 3.94 -5.31
N GLY A 119 -3.60 3.42 -4.93
CA GLY A 119 -4.10 3.50 -3.55
C GLY A 119 -3.43 2.56 -2.55
N GLY A 120 -2.40 1.82 -2.97
CA GLY A 120 -1.65 0.88 -2.14
C GLY A 120 -2.00 -0.59 -2.41
N GLY A 121 -2.05 -1.38 -1.35
CA GLY A 121 -2.19 -2.84 -1.42
C GLY A 121 -1.24 -3.54 -0.46
N ASP A 122 -0.93 -4.80 -0.76
CA ASP A 122 -0.13 -5.65 0.11
C ASP A 122 1.33 -5.18 0.22
N VAL A 123 1.82 -4.99 1.46
CA VAL A 123 3.16 -4.46 1.74
C VAL A 123 4.27 -5.43 1.32
N GLU A 124 4.08 -6.74 1.53
CA GLU A 124 5.09 -7.73 1.14
C GLU A 124 5.23 -7.80 -0.38
N ARG A 125 4.09 -7.75 -1.09
CA ARG A 125 4.09 -7.69 -2.55
C ARG A 125 4.70 -6.41 -3.08
N MET A 126 4.51 -5.30 -2.38
CA MET A 126 5.17 -4.03 -2.69
C MET A 126 6.69 -4.13 -2.52
N LEU A 127 7.19 -4.67 -1.41
CA LEU A 127 8.62 -4.89 -1.18
C LEU A 127 9.23 -5.79 -2.26
N SER A 128 8.51 -6.86 -2.63
CA SER A 128 8.91 -7.76 -3.70
C SER A 128 8.99 -7.07 -5.08
N ALA A 129 8.06 -6.16 -5.38
CA ALA A 129 8.09 -5.33 -6.59
C ALA A 129 9.22 -4.29 -6.56
N ALA A 130 9.53 -3.71 -5.39
CA ALA A 130 10.63 -2.77 -5.22
C ALA A 130 11.99 -3.41 -5.55
N GLY A 131 12.17 -4.68 -5.20
CA GLY A 131 13.40 -5.44 -5.50
C GLY A 131 13.79 -5.48 -6.98
N LEU A 132 12.83 -5.35 -7.90
CA LEU A 132 13.10 -5.28 -9.35
C LEU A 132 13.87 -4.01 -9.76
N PHE A 133 13.85 -2.96 -8.94
CA PHE A 133 14.55 -1.70 -9.16
C PHE A 133 15.74 -1.51 -8.24
N THR A 134 15.65 -2.00 -7.01
CA THR A 134 16.65 -1.71 -5.96
C THR A 134 17.65 -2.84 -5.77
N GLY A 135 17.30 -4.08 -6.14
CA GLY A 135 17.95 -5.26 -5.57
C GLY A 135 17.64 -5.44 -4.07
N PRO A 136 18.36 -6.30 -3.36
CA PRO A 136 18.12 -6.57 -1.94
C PRO A 136 18.53 -5.38 -1.04
N VAL A 137 17.72 -5.10 -0.01
CA VAL A 137 17.97 -4.04 0.98
C VAL A 137 17.47 -4.50 2.36
N GLU A 138 18.39 -4.73 3.30
CA GLU A 138 18.06 -5.28 4.63
C GLU A 138 17.13 -4.38 5.48
N GLN A 139 17.35 -3.07 5.45
CA GLN A 139 16.59 -2.10 6.25
C GLN A 139 15.80 -1.15 5.36
N ALA A 140 15.01 -1.71 4.44
CA ALA A 140 14.26 -0.94 3.46
C ALA A 140 13.12 -0.13 4.10
N LEU A 141 12.28 -0.80 4.88
CA LEU A 141 11.09 -0.25 5.51
C LEU A 141 11.10 -0.60 6.99
N ILE A 142 10.67 0.30 7.87
CA ILE A 142 10.59 0.07 9.31
C ILE A 142 9.14 0.16 9.74
N ALA A 143 8.63 -0.92 10.34
CA ALA A 143 7.35 -0.94 11.02
C ALA A 143 7.56 -0.63 12.52
N LYS A 144 6.80 0.32 13.06
CA LYS A 144 6.82 0.74 14.46
C LYS A 144 5.45 0.55 15.10
N ALA A 145 5.40 -0.21 16.19
CA ALA A 145 4.21 -0.43 17.01
C ALA A 145 4.66 -0.61 18.47
N ASP A 146 3.95 -0.02 19.42
CA ASP A 146 4.13 -0.22 20.88
C ASP A 146 5.58 -0.17 21.38
N GLY A 147 6.34 0.83 20.93
CA GLY A 147 7.75 1.00 21.27
C GLY A 147 8.72 0.03 20.58
N ALA A 148 8.21 -1.02 19.92
CA ALA A 148 9.00 -1.92 19.09
C ALA A 148 9.21 -1.35 17.68
N SER A 149 10.39 -1.63 17.11
CA SER A 149 10.73 -1.33 15.73
C SER A 149 11.17 -2.61 15.02
N ARG A 150 10.52 -2.95 13.91
CA ARG A 150 10.83 -4.12 13.10
C ARG A 150 11.27 -3.68 11.70
N PRO A 151 12.50 -4.00 11.27
CA PRO A 151 12.89 -3.81 9.88
C PRO A 151 12.15 -4.81 8.98
N LEU A 152 11.81 -4.34 7.80
CA LEU A 152 11.22 -5.10 6.70
C LEU A 152 12.20 -5.00 5.52
N PRO A 153 12.88 -6.10 5.16
CA PRO A 153 13.82 -6.08 4.06
C PRO A 153 13.09 -6.08 2.71
N ILE A 154 13.75 -5.53 1.70
CA ILE A 154 13.49 -5.90 0.30
C ILE A 154 14.32 -7.14 0.03
N THR A 155 13.66 -8.25 -0.31
CA THR A 155 14.32 -9.45 -0.82
C THR A 155 14.27 -9.43 -2.34
N SER A 156 15.38 -9.83 -2.99
CA SER A 156 15.43 -10.00 -4.44
C SER A 156 16.38 -11.15 -4.79
N ASP A 157 15.96 -11.97 -5.74
CA ASP A 157 16.72 -13.05 -6.37
C ASP A 157 17.46 -12.57 -7.64
N THR A 158 17.28 -11.30 -8.01
CA THR A 158 17.78 -10.72 -9.25
C THR A 158 18.39 -9.34 -8.97
N PRO A 159 19.43 -8.95 -9.74
CA PRO A 159 19.89 -7.57 -9.75
C PRO A 159 18.79 -6.63 -10.28
N PRO A 160 18.89 -5.31 -10.07
CA PRO A 160 18.00 -4.33 -10.69
C PRO A 160 17.83 -4.58 -12.18
N ILE A 161 16.59 -4.66 -12.66
CA ILE A 161 16.28 -4.88 -14.09
C ILE A 161 16.66 -3.65 -14.92
N PHE A 162 16.67 -2.47 -14.29
CA PHE A 162 16.98 -1.21 -14.95
C PHE A 162 17.75 -0.30 -14.01
N SER A 163 18.91 0.18 -14.47
CA SER A 163 19.81 1.07 -13.72
C SER A 163 19.89 2.48 -14.32
N GLY A 164 19.08 2.79 -15.32
CA GLY A 164 19.01 4.13 -15.93
C GLY A 164 18.15 5.11 -15.14
N ARG A 165 17.77 6.24 -15.75
CA ARG A 165 16.95 7.26 -15.07
C ARG A 165 15.54 6.74 -14.78
N LEU A 166 15.16 6.77 -13.50
CA LEU A 166 13.83 6.39 -13.04
C LEU A 166 13.07 7.64 -12.58
N THR A 167 11.92 7.89 -13.20
CA THR A 167 10.98 8.93 -12.79
C THR A 167 9.71 8.29 -12.26
N VAL A 168 9.25 8.70 -11.08
CA VAL A 168 8.02 8.21 -10.47
C VAL A 168 7.00 9.33 -10.46
N ARG A 169 5.84 9.10 -11.08
CA ARG A 169 4.71 10.03 -11.04
C ARG A 169 3.83 9.73 -9.84
N ILE A 170 3.62 10.74 -9.02
CA ILE A 170 2.79 10.67 -7.81
C ILE A 170 1.64 11.69 -7.89
N GLY A 171 0.59 11.45 -7.13
CA GLY A 171 -0.59 12.32 -7.08
C GLY A 171 -1.40 12.14 -5.81
N PRO A 172 -2.55 12.82 -5.68
CA PRO A 172 -3.37 12.79 -4.47
C PRO A 172 -3.95 11.39 -4.17
N ASP A 173 -4.13 10.56 -5.20
CA ASP A 173 -4.62 9.18 -5.03
C ASP A 173 -3.49 8.17 -4.78
N THR A 174 -2.21 8.60 -4.83
CA THR A 174 -1.09 7.77 -4.40
C THR A 174 -1.13 7.64 -2.87
N ALA A 175 -1.36 6.42 -2.37
CA ALA A 175 -1.56 6.18 -0.95
C ALA A 175 -0.88 4.88 -0.47
N SER A 176 -0.58 4.80 0.83
CA SER A 176 -0.20 3.56 1.52
C SER A 176 1.03 2.90 0.87
N SER A 177 0.94 1.62 0.47
CA SER A 177 2.03 0.92 -0.21
C SER A 177 2.52 1.63 -1.49
N GLY A 178 1.68 2.44 -2.15
CA GLY A 178 2.10 3.27 -3.29
C GLY A 178 3.07 4.37 -2.88
N GLU A 179 2.84 4.99 -1.73
CA GLU A 179 3.75 5.98 -1.14
C GLU A 179 5.04 5.30 -0.65
N ALA A 180 4.91 4.15 0.02
CA ALA A 180 6.08 3.38 0.45
C ALA A 180 6.98 2.99 -0.72
N LEU A 181 6.42 2.53 -1.85
CA LEU A 181 7.20 2.24 -3.05
C LEU A 181 7.89 3.50 -3.58
N ALA A 182 7.18 4.63 -3.71
CA ALA A 182 7.77 5.88 -4.18
C ALA A 182 8.94 6.33 -3.28
N ALA A 183 8.79 6.23 -1.95
CA ALA A 183 9.84 6.53 -0.99
C ALA A 183 11.05 5.60 -1.11
N LEU A 184 10.81 4.29 -1.26
CA LEU A 184 11.86 3.29 -1.45
C LEU A 184 12.64 3.53 -2.75
N LEU A 185 11.95 3.79 -3.85
CA LEU A 185 12.59 4.07 -5.15
C LEU A 185 13.38 5.39 -5.13
N LYS A 186 12.84 6.42 -4.48
CA LYS A 186 13.56 7.69 -4.27
C LYS A 186 14.87 7.45 -3.53
N LYS A 187 14.82 6.64 -2.46
CA LYS A 187 15.99 6.40 -1.60
C LYS A 187 17.01 5.44 -2.20
N PHE A 188 16.55 4.31 -2.74
CA PHE A 188 17.40 3.17 -3.07
C PHE A 188 17.59 2.95 -4.57
N ALA A 189 16.79 3.60 -5.42
CA ALA A 189 16.89 3.53 -6.89
C ALA A 189 17.15 4.91 -7.54
N ASN A 190 17.54 5.92 -6.74
CA ASN A 190 17.78 7.29 -7.20
C ASN A 190 16.63 7.86 -8.06
N ALA A 191 15.39 7.50 -7.72
CA ALA A 191 14.23 7.89 -8.50
C ALA A 191 13.83 9.35 -8.24
N ARG A 192 13.45 10.08 -9.30
CA ARG A 192 12.92 11.44 -9.19
C ARG A 192 11.40 11.40 -9.07
N LEU A 193 10.84 12.03 -8.04
CA LEU A 193 9.39 12.14 -7.86
C LEU A 193 8.84 13.37 -8.59
N ILE A 194 7.81 13.20 -9.41
CA ILE A 194 7.14 14.31 -10.10
C ILE A 194 5.62 14.23 -9.90
N GLY A 195 4.94 15.38 -9.74
CA GLY A 195 3.49 15.39 -9.53
C GLY A 195 3.05 16.35 -8.44
N THR A 196 2.13 15.91 -7.58
CA THR A 196 1.66 16.64 -6.40
C THR A 196 1.86 15.81 -5.13
N ARG A 197 1.61 16.42 -3.97
CA ARG A 197 1.66 15.74 -2.67
C ARG A 197 0.74 14.51 -2.65
N THR A 198 1.22 13.42 -2.04
CA THR A 198 0.46 12.16 -1.86
C THR A 198 -0.43 12.20 -0.62
N GLN A 199 -1.19 11.13 -0.39
CA GLN A 199 -2.25 11.10 0.61
C GLN A 199 -1.78 11.15 2.08
N GLY A 200 -0.59 10.63 2.38
CA GLY A 200 -0.01 10.63 3.73
C GLY A 200 -0.30 9.39 4.57
N LYS A 201 -0.67 8.26 3.96
CA LYS A 201 -1.01 7.06 4.70
C LYS A 201 0.26 6.26 5.03
N SER A 202 0.94 6.65 6.10
CA SER A 202 2.18 6.02 6.58
C SER A 202 1.97 4.93 7.64
N TYR A 203 0.90 4.16 7.58
CA TYR A 203 0.64 3.08 8.54
C TYR A 203 0.05 1.82 7.88
N SER A 204 0.40 0.65 8.42
CA SER A 204 -0.23 -0.62 8.08
C SER A 204 -1.52 -0.81 8.89
N GLN A 205 -2.42 -1.62 8.34
CA GLN A 205 -3.66 -2.00 9.01
C GLN A 205 -3.76 -3.51 9.08
N GLN A 206 -4.22 -4.02 10.22
CA GLN A 206 -4.66 -5.40 10.35
C GLN A 206 -6.14 -5.53 9.98
N VAL A 207 -6.54 -6.71 9.55
CA VAL A 207 -7.92 -7.05 9.21
C VAL A 207 -8.51 -7.87 10.35
N ILE A 208 -9.48 -7.31 11.06
CA ILE A 208 -10.17 -7.97 12.17
C ILE A 208 -11.56 -8.41 11.68
N PRO A 209 -11.86 -9.72 11.61
CA PRO A 209 -13.19 -10.18 11.22
C PRO A 209 -14.25 -9.78 12.26
N VAL A 210 -15.27 -9.04 11.82
CA VAL A 210 -16.39 -8.59 12.69
C VAL A 210 -17.64 -9.45 12.46
N SER A 211 -17.90 -9.83 11.22
CA SER A 211 -18.94 -10.80 10.85
C SER A 211 -18.65 -11.37 9.46
N GLN A 212 -19.53 -12.25 8.95
CA GLN A 212 -19.42 -12.77 7.58
C GLN A 212 -19.40 -11.67 6.50
N ARG A 213 -19.90 -10.46 6.82
CA ARG A 213 -20.01 -9.35 5.87
C ARG A 213 -19.24 -8.10 6.27
N TRP A 214 -18.52 -8.14 7.39
CA TRP A 214 -17.85 -6.96 7.93
C TRP A 214 -16.47 -7.30 8.46
N HIS A 215 -15.48 -6.53 8.04
CA HIS A 215 -14.15 -6.50 8.63
C HIS A 215 -13.89 -5.11 9.22
N LEU A 216 -13.19 -5.07 10.34
CA LEU A 216 -12.61 -3.86 10.90
C LEU A 216 -11.17 -3.77 10.42
N LEU A 217 -10.85 -2.73 9.65
CA LEU A 217 -9.47 -2.42 9.29
C LEU A 217 -8.90 -1.51 10.38
N PHE A 218 -7.94 -2.02 11.14
CA PHE A 218 -7.45 -1.37 12.36
C PHE A 218 -5.95 -1.03 12.23
N PRO A 219 -5.50 0.19 12.57
CA PRO A 219 -4.08 0.56 12.51
C PRO A 219 -3.21 -0.37 13.34
N GLN A 220 -2.10 -0.83 12.75
CA GLN A 220 -1.22 -1.81 13.38
C GLN A 220 0.19 -1.29 13.61
N ALA A 221 0.80 -0.63 12.63
CA ALA A 221 2.14 -0.07 12.78
C ALA A 221 2.34 1.16 11.89
N ASN A 222 3.08 2.14 12.40
CA ASN A 222 3.61 3.22 11.58
C ASN A 222 4.73 2.67 10.69
N LEU A 223 4.74 3.10 9.44
CA LEU A 223 5.68 2.72 8.40
C LEU A 223 6.57 3.91 8.05
N ARG A 224 7.87 3.67 7.96
CA ARG A 224 8.83 4.67 7.51
C ARG A 224 9.96 4.04 6.72
N VAL A 225 10.44 4.74 5.70
CA VAL A 225 11.69 4.42 5.02
C VAL A 225 12.76 5.21 5.78
N PRO A 226 13.93 4.65 6.13
CA PRO A 226 14.87 5.39 6.98
C PRO A 226 15.23 6.74 6.34
N GLY A 227 15.07 7.84 7.09
CA GLY A 227 15.30 9.20 6.58
C GLY A 227 14.18 9.79 5.69
N ILE A 228 13.08 9.06 5.45
CA ILE A 228 11.89 9.55 4.74
C ILE A 228 10.65 9.24 5.57
N ASP A 229 10.02 10.29 6.08
CA ASP A 229 8.70 10.24 6.70
C ASP A 229 7.65 10.84 5.73
N TRP A 230 6.58 10.09 5.48
CA TRP A 230 5.48 10.53 4.62
C TRP A 230 4.14 10.58 5.35
N GLN A 231 4.12 10.74 6.68
CA GLN A 231 2.87 10.90 7.43
C GLN A 231 1.98 12.06 6.93
N ASN A 232 2.58 13.07 6.29
CA ASN A 232 1.88 14.18 5.65
C ASN A 232 1.93 14.13 4.12
N GLY A 233 2.18 12.96 3.55
CA GLY A 233 2.37 12.74 2.13
C GLY A 233 3.80 13.07 1.66
N LEU A 234 4.25 12.34 0.65
CA LEU A 234 5.48 12.61 -0.08
C LEU A 234 5.34 13.89 -0.90
N VAL A 235 6.37 14.73 -0.82
CA VAL A 235 6.50 15.93 -1.64
C VAL A 235 7.26 15.57 -2.92
N PRO A 236 6.77 15.96 -4.11
CA PRO A 236 7.47 15.72 -5.36
C PRO A 236 8.75 16.57 -5.44
N ASP A 237 9.78 16.03 -6.10
CA ASP A 237 10.99 16.78 -6.46
C ASP A 237 10.72 17.80 -7.56
N VAL A 238 9.73 17.52 -8.42
CA VAL A 238 9.25 18.44 -9.45
C VAL A 238 7.73 18.56 -9.32
N PRO A 239 7.24 19.66 -8.73
CA PRO A 239 5.82 19.95 -8.67
C PRO A 239 5.19 20.03 -10.07
N ARG A 240 3.93 19.61 -10.17
CA ARG A 240 3.06 19.69 -11.35
C ARG A 240 1.70 20.22 -10.96
N SER A 241 0.92 20.66 -11.94
CA SER A 241 -0.48 21.02 -11.70
C SER A 241 -1.29 19.82 -11.22
N GLU A 242 -2.38 20.07 -10.49
CA GLU A 242 -3.29 19.00 -10.06
C GLU A 242 -3.85 18.21 -11.24
N ALA A 243 -4.15 18.88 -12.36
CA ALA A 243 -4.63 18.23 -13.58
C ALA A 243 -3.58 17.24 -14.16
N GLU A 244 -2.29 17.58 -14.12
CA GLU A 244 -1.21 16.68 -14.55
C GLU A 244 -0.95 15.53 -13.58
N ALA A 245 -1.22 15.73 -12.28
CA ALA A 245 -0.97 14.77 -11.21
C ALA A 245 -2.19 13.88 -10.88
N ALA A 246 -3.37 14.22 -11.39
CA ALA A 246 -4.57 13.42 -11.22
C ALA A 246 -4.42 12.02 -11.82
N CYS A 247 -5.03 11.03 -11.17
CA CYS A 247 -5.21 9.70 -11.73
C CYS A 247 -5.98 9.83 -13.07
N PRO A 248 -5.42 9.36 -14.20
CA PRO A 248 -6.13 9.39 -15.48
C PRO A 248 -7.37 8.52 -15.36
N ARG A 249 -8.55 9.13 -15.47
CA ARG A 249 -9.80 8.37 -15.63
C ARG A 249 -9.73 7.67 -16.97
N SER A 250 -9.97 6.36 -16.99
CA SER A 250 -10.24 5.67 -18.25
C SER A 250 -11.47 6.32 -18.86
N SER A 251 -11.37 6.84 -20.08
CA SER A 251 -12.56 7.10 -20.90
C SER A 251 -13.31 5.77 -20.99
N ALA A 252 -14.53 5.76 -20.45
CA ALA A 252 -15.45 4.63 -20.51
C ALA A 252 -15.83 4.31 -21.96
#